data_AF-A0A0U2VQY8-F1
#
_entry.id   AF-A0A0U2VQY8-F1
#
_cell.length_a   1.000
_cell.length_b   1.000
_cell.length_c   1.000
_cell.angle_alpha   90.00
_cell.angle_beta   90.00
_cell.angle_gamma   90.00
#
_symmetry.space_group_name_H-M   'P 1'
#
loop_
_entity.id
_entity.type
_entity.pdbx_description
1 polymer ?
#
loop_
_entity_poly.entity_id
_entity_poly.type
_entity_poly.pdbx_seq_one_letter_code
_entity_poly.pdbx_strand_id
1 'polypeptide(L)'
;MEKIKNAKFLTEKKNRSLLYHSETIKHYPTLYRFIIENEDITEELIREKLSEEDLKTVEHLMPQIFKNCQDEWKSDDTKPYPLEILTGDNWIRCSICGTKNKEIYYIHNKISGQKLNVGSTCINYFLIDSMLDGKTKGQIKREASRIQRLSVLNQRYPGIGEIISNWNEELHKYEVLIPTSIEEPYLQLGEEVRQQYEDYLNGKEISVDLFEEYLEKQQQFLRDMENYNDAHKGNKFVVTRSIVNWLNRTSQNTVLEKLKETGYVTYSLAPKILEQRFIESLIPEINKHLAPINAVIIGTDEDTKSFIIKPFENLDVKLSLKYEKYLDIFGWKLFGEPQKGAIILYNIFYLSRVADDDSRLIILRELSKKLSSVNMHLRFEGKYDYLGYNEIDIVDRKTDTVMVTKLNEFTEDFKHLAFDLGNKSISEIVNYFNRPEHKKYSTRELRDIRSSSSKSAV
;
A
#
# COMPACT_ATOMS: atom_id res chain seq x y z
N MET A 1 11.40 -27.65 73.89
CA MET A 1 10.63 -28.44 72.91
C MET A 1 11.26 -28.25 71.55
N GLU A 2 11.51 -29.36 70.85
CA GLU A 2 12.03 -29.34 69.48
C GLU A 2 10.97 -28.76 68.55
N LYS A 3 11.33 -27.87 67.62
CA LYS A 3 10.36 -27.26 66.68
C LYS A 3 9.94 -28.28 65.65
N ILE A 4 8.64 -28.37 65.35
CA ILE A 4 8.17 -29.22 64.24
C ILE A 4 8.64 -28.58 62.93
N LYS A 5 9.39 -29.32 62.13
CA LYS A 5 9.84 -28.83 60.83
C LYS A 5 8.62 -28.53 59.96
N ASN A 6 8.62 -27.41 59.25
CA ASN A 6 7.52 -27.01 58.34
C ASN A 6 6.14 -26.74 59.00
N ALA A 7 6.02 -26.66 60.32
CA ALA A 7 4.74 -26.34 60.99
C ALA A 7 4.11 -24.99 60.56
N LYS A 8 4.93 -24.05 60.06
CA LYS A 8 4.48 -22.77 59.48
C LYS A 8 3.41 -22.89 58.39
N PHE A 9 3.31 -24.01 57.70
CA PHE A 9 2.26 -24.22 56.68
C PHE A 9 0.86 -24.37 57.31
N LEU A 10 0.78 -24.82 58.56
CA LEU A 10 -0.48 -25.01 59.29
C LEU A 10 -0.73 -23.88 60.31
N THR A 11 0.32 -23.36 60.94
CA THR A 11 0.19 -22.32 61.98
C THR A 11 -0.09 -20.94 61.39
N GLU A 12 0.49 -20.59 60.24
CA GLU A 12 0.22 -19.32 59.56
C GLU A 12 -1.14 -19.32 58.87
N LYS A 13 -2.03 -18.40 59.25
CA LYS A 13 -3.39 -18.26 58.71
C LYS A 13 -3.45 -18.21 57.18
N LYS A 14 -2.49 -17.54 56.52
CA LYS A 14 -2.45 -17.42 55.05
C LYS A 14 -2.21 -18.78 54.37
N ASN A 15 -1.27 -19.56 54.90
CA ASN A 15 -0.93 -20.87 54.36
C ASN A 15 -2.08 -21.86 54.64
N ARG A 16 -2.63 -21.82 55.86
CA ARG A 16 -3.78 -22.63 56.25
C ARG A 16 -5.01 -22.36 55.38
N SER A 17 -5.31 -21.09 55.09
CA SER A 17 -6.44 -20.72 54.25
C SER A 17 -6.26 -21.18 52.80
N LEU A 18 -5.04 -21.14 52.26
CA LEU A 18 -4.77 -21.72 50.93
C LEU A 18 -5.04 -23.23 50.92
N LEU A 19 -4.53 -23.96 51.92
CA LEU A 19 -4.77 -25.40 52.05
C LEU A 19 -6.27 -25.68 52.17
N TYR A 20 -6.99 -24.94 53.02
CA TYR A 20 -8.43 -25.10 53.20
C TYR A 20 -9.24 -25.03 51.89
N HIS A 21 -8.83 -24.18 50.95
CA HIS A 21 -9.49 -23.99 49.66
C HIS A 21 -8.99 -24.92 48.54
N SER A 22 -7.95 -25.72 48.76
CA SER A 22 -7.35 -26.60 47.75
C SER A 22 -8.02 -27.97 47.67
N GLU A 23 -8.03 -28.57 46.48
CA GLU A 23 -8.46 -29.95 46.28
C GLU A 23 -7.34 -30.95 46.58
N THR A 24 -6.06 -30.63 46.34
CA THR A 24 -4.93 -31.55 46.58
C THR A 24 -4.83 -31.98 48.05
N ILE A 25 -5.09 -31.07 49.00
CA ILE A 25 -5.00 -31.43 50.43
C ILE A 25 -6.04 -32.48 50.83
N LYS A 26 -7.14 -32.62 50.07
CA LYS A 26 -8.19 -33.61 50.35
C LYS A 26 -7.73 -35.05 50.13
N HIS A 27 -6.64 -35.25 49.39
CA HIS A 27 -5.94 -36.55 49.31
C HIS A 27 -5.24 -36.93 50.62
N TYR A 28 -5.20 -36.04 51.61
CA TYR A 28 -4.74 -36.27 52.98
C TYR A 28 -5.90 -36.00 53.96
N PRO A 29 -6.89 -36.90 54.07
CA PRO A 29 -8.16 -36.61 54.74
C PRO A 29 -8.00 -36.22 56.21
N THR A 30 -7.04 -36.81 56.92
CA THR A 30 -6.77 -36.53 58.32
C THR A 30 -6.23 -35.11 58.52
N LEU A 31 -5.29 -34.69 57.68
CA LEU A 31 -4.75 -33.32 57.68
C LEU A 31 -5.80 -32.30 57.24
N TYR A 32 -6.60 -32.61 56.23
CA TYR A 32 -7.66 -31.73 55.78
C TYR A 32 -8.72 -31.50 56.86
N ARG A 33 -9.16 -32.58 57.51
CA ARG A 33 -10.10 -32.50 58.65
C ARG A 33 -9.52 -31.69 59.79
N PHE A 34 -8.24 -31.89 60.12
CA PHE A 34 -7.54 -31.11 61.14
C PHE A 34 -7.52 -29.60 60.82
N ILE A 35 -7.34 -29.23 59.55
CA ILE A 35 -7.38 -27.82 59.11
C ILE A 35 -8.79 -27.23 59.24
N ILE A 36 -9.85 -27.99 58.94
CA ILE A 36 -11.24 -27.51 59.00
C ILE A 36 -11.71 -27.35 60.45
N GLU A 37 -11.36 -28.29 61.33
CA GLU A 37 -11.88 -28.34 62.70
C GLU A 37 -11.21 -27.35 63.66
N ASN A 38 -10.04 -26.79 63.29
CA ASN A 38 -9.25 -25.95 64.18
C ASN A 38 -8.98 -24.58 63.54
N GLU A 39 -9.69 -23.55 64.02
CA GLU A 39 -9.57 -22.19 63.48
C GLU A 39 -8.17 -21.60 63.73
N ASP A 40 -7.58 -21.87 64.90
CA ASP A 40 -6.21 -21.50 65.27
C ASP A 40 -5.39 -22.72 65.63
N ILE A 41 -4.26 -22.89 64.94
CA ILE A 41 -3.39 -24.06 65.05
C ILE A 41 -2.05 -23.61 65.63
N THR A 42 -1.67 -24.18 66.78
CA THR A 42 -0.35 -24.01 67.39
C THR A 42 0.49 -25.29 67.24
N GLU A 43 1.81 -25.21 67.45
CA GLU A 43 2.67 -26.40 67.39
C GLU A 43 2.29 -27.45 68.44
N GLU A 44 1.80 -27.03 69.61
CA GLU A 44 1.30 -27.91 70.66
C GLU A 44 0.09 -28.71 70.18
N LEU A 45 -0.87 -28.03 69.55
CA LEU A 45 -2.08 -28.65 69.02
C LEU A 45 -1.79 -29.65 67.90
N ILE A 46 -0.79 -29.35 67.07
CA ILE A 46 -0.31 -30.25 66.01
C ILE A 46 0.22 -31.56 66.64
N ARG A 47 1.00 -31.48 67.72
CA ARG A 47 1.56 -32.66 68.40
C ARG A 47 0.50 -33.48 69.15
N GLU A 48 -0.51 -32.80 69.70
CA GLU A 48 -1.56 -33.46 70.49
C GLU A 48 -2.55 -34.22 69.62
N LYS A 49 -2.93 -33.65 68.47
CA LYS A 49 -4.05 -34.16 67.65
C LYS A 49 -3.63 -34.95 66.41
N LEU A 50 -2.41 -34.80 65.90
CA LEU A 50 -1.96 -35.53 64.71
C LEU A 50 -1.25 -36.83 65.07
N SER A 51 -1.43 -37.86 64.23
CA SER A 51 -0.70 -39.12 64.36
C SER A 51 0.79 -38.95 64.01
N GLU A 52 1.64 -39.90 64.42
CA GLU A 52 3.08 -39.87 64.03
C GLU A 52 3.28 -39.86 62.50
N GLU A 53 2.37 -40.49 61.75
CA GLU A 53 2.41 -40.53 60.29
C GLU A 53 2.05 -39.16 59.67
N ASP A 54 1.02 -38.51 60.22
CA ASP A 54 0.66 -37.14 59.84
C ASP A 54 1.76 -36.14 60.19
N LEU A 55 2.42 -36.30 61.35
CA LEU A 55 3.57 -35.49 61.74
C LEU A 55 4.73 -35.63 60.76
N LYS A 56 5.06 -36.85 60.32
CA LYS A 56 6.08 -37.08 59.26
C LYS A 56 5.67 -36.43 57.94
N THR A 57 4.38 -36.47 57.59
CA THR A 57 3.85 -35.78 56.41
C THR A 57 4.02 -34.27 56.54
N VAL A 58 3.75 -33.69 57.73
CA VAL A 58 3.99 -32.28 58.02
C VAL A 58 5.46 -31.91 57.86
N GLU A 59 6.36 -32.71 58.45
CA GLU A 59 7.80 -32.41 58.49
C GLU A 59 8.49 -32.56 57.13
N HIS A 60 8.06 -33.51 56.31
CA HIS A 60 8.79 -33.90 55.09
C HIS A 60 8.06 -33.62 53.78
N LEU A 61 6.72 -33.68 53.75
CA LEU A 61 5.93 -33.60 52.52
C LEU A 61 5.19 -32.27 52.34
N MET A 62 5.02 -31.47 53.41
CA MET A 62 4.31 -30.17 53.31
C MET A 62 4.83 -29.20 52.26
N PRO A 63 6.15 -29.02 52.06
CA PRO A 63 6.61 -28.13 51.00
C PRO A 63 6.09 -28.54 49.62
N GLN A 64 6.06 -29.85 49.33
CA GLN A 64 5.57 -30.36 48.05
C GLN A 64 4.04 -30.30 47.97
N ILE A 65 3.35 -30.68 49.04
CA ILE A 65 1.88 -30.63 49.08
C ILE A 65 1.40 -29.18 48.93
N PHE A 66 2.02 -28.24 49.64
CA PHE A 66 1.73 -26.82 49.50
C PHE A 66 1.99 -26.30 48.09
N LYS A 67 3.10 -26.71 47.46
CA LYS A 67 3.38 -26.37 46.06
C LYS A 67 2.29 -26.90 45.11
N ASN A 68 1.89 -28.16 45.25
CA ASN A 68 0.82 -28.74 44.46
C ASN A 68 -0.51 -27.98 44.68
N CYS A 69 -0.81 -27.58 45.93
CA CYS A 69 -1.97 -26.75 46.26
C CYS A 69 -1.91 -25.37 45.59
N GLN A 70 -0.72 -24.80 45.41
CA GLN A 70 -0.53 -23.55 44.65
C GLN A 70 -0.78 -23.79 43.14
N ASP A 71 -0.23 -24.86 42.59
CA ASP A 71 -0.25 -25.17 41.15
C ASP A 71 -1.66 -25.51 40.61
N GLU A 72 -2.61 -25.83 41.49
CA GLU A 72 -4.03 -26.04 41.15
C GLU A 72 -4.76 -24.79 40.65
N TRP A 73 -4.30 -23.59 41.00
CA TRP A 73 -5.02 -22.37 40.67
C TRP A 73 -4.60 -21.83 39.29
N LYS A 74 -5.41 -20.98 38.68
CA LYS A 74 -5.05 -20.15 37.51
C LYS A 74 -5.84 -18.85 37.50
N SER A 75 -5.42 -17.91 36.65
CA SER A 75 -6.18 -16.69 36.34
C SER A 75 -7.64 -17.00 35.99
N ASP A 76 -8.61 -16.21 36.45
CA ASP A 76 -10.01 -16.34 36.03
C ASP A 76 -10.21 -15.86 34.58
N ASP A 77 -10.19 -16.80 33.64
CA ASP A 77 -10.34 -16.59 32.19
C ASP A 77 -11.74 -16.06 31.78
N THR A 78 -12.70 -16.04 32.71
CA THR A 78 -14.05 -15.48 32.45
C THR A 78 -14.09 -13.96 32.53
N LYS A 79 -13.04 -13.35 33.09
CA LYS A 79 -12.86 -11.89 33.04
C LYS A 79 -11.85 -11.56 31.95
N PRO A 80 -12.03 -10.46 31.18
CA PRO A 80 -11.06 -10.04 30.19
C PRO A 80 -9.68 -9.78 30.81
N TYR A 81 -9.62 -9.43 32.11
CA TYR A 81 -8.40 -9.37 32.90
C TYR A 81 -8.64 -9.88 34.32
N PRO A 82 -7.67 -10.61 34.91
CA PRO A 82 -7.81 -11.13 36.27
C PRO A 82 -7.64 -10.06 37.35
N LEU A 83 -7.40 -8.79 37.00
CA LEU A 83 -7.15 -7.71 37.96
C LEU A 83 -8.25 -6.65 37.89
N GLU A 84 -8.81 -6.33 39.05
CA GLU A 84 -9.71 -5.21 39.26
C GLU A 84 -9.07 -4.22 40.22
N ILE A 85 -8.97 -2.95 39.79
CA ILE A 85 -8.42 -1.85 40.59
C ILE A 85 -9.60 -1.01 41.09
N LEU A 86 -9.89 -1.14 42.38
CA LEU A 86 -11.03 -0.49 43.00
C LEU A 86 -10.73 0.99 43.27
N THR A 87 -11.71 1.86 43.08
CA THR A 87 -11.63 3.30 43.33
C THR A 87 -12.40 3.68 44.61
N GLY A 88 -11.97 4.75 45.28
CA GLY A 88 -12.57 5.20 46.55
C GLY A 88 -12.39 4.21 47.72
N ASP A 89 -13.41 4.10 48.56
CA ASP A 89 -13.42 3.28 49.79
C ASP A 89 -13.95 1.85 49.58
N ASN A 90 -14.17 1.44 48.33
CA ASN A 90 -14.77 0.16 47.96
C ASN A 90 -13.80 -1.03 48.08
N TRP A 91 -12.94 -1.09 49.11
CA TRP A 91 -11.89 -2.10 49.20
C TRP A 91 -12.46 -3.48 49.58
N ILE A 92 -12.12 -4.50 48.79
CA ILE A 92 -12.59 -5.87 49.02
C ILE A 92 -11.55 -6.63 49.89
N ARG A 93 -12.03 -7.49 50.78
CA ARG A 93 -11.17 -8.37 51.59
C ARG A 93 -10.68 -9.56 50.76
N CYS A 94 -9.38 -9.85 50.85
CA CYS A 94 -8.76 -11.04 50.25
C CYS A 94 -9.34 -12.33 50.88
N SER A 95 -9.72 -13.31 50.07
CA SER A 95 -10.24 -14.60 50.57
C SER A 95 -9.22 -15.39 51.40
N ILE A 96 -7.91 -15.19 51.15
CA ILE A 96 -6.84 -15.96 51.80
C ILE A 96 -6.36 -15.32 53.11
N CYS A 97 -6.11 -14.01 53.10
CA CYS A 97 -5.54 -13.32 54.27
C CYS A 97 -6.54 -12.42 55.01
N GLY A 98 -7.72 -12.15 54.45
CA GLY A 98 -8.73 -11.26 55.03
C GLY A 98 -8.41 -9.76 54.98
N THR A 99 -7.21 -9.37 54.53
CA THR A 99 -6.82 -7.95 54.42
C THR A 99 -7.66 -7.23 53.37
N LYS A 100 -8.10 -6.00 53.65
CA LYS A 100 -8.74 -5.13 52.65
C LYS A 100 -7.71 -4.68 51.62
N ASN A 101 -8.01 -4.87 50.33
CA ASN A 101 -7.12 -4.57 49.23
C ASN A 101 -7.82 -3.70 48.17
N LYS A 102 -7.06 -2.77 47.59
CA LYS A 102 -7.48 -1.96 46.45
C LYS A 102 -7.30 -2.70 45.11
N GLU A 103 -6.28 -3.53 45.03
CA GLU A 103 -5.98 -4.39 43.88
C GLU A 103 -6.47 -5.81 44.18
N ILE A 104 -7.46 -6.27 43.43
CA ILE A 104 -8.06 -7.59 43.59
C ILE A 104 -7.77 -8.43 42.36
N TYR A 105 -7.14 -9.57 42.58
CA TYR A 105 -6.84 -10.56 41.57
C TYR A 105 -7.85 -11.70 41.66
N TYR A 106 -8.45 -12.10 40.55
CA TYR A 106 -9.41 -13.20 40.48
C TYR A 106 -8.70 -14.46 39.96
N ILE A 107 -8.79 -15.53 40.74
CA ILE A 107 -8.21 -16.83 40.42
C ILE A 107 -9.30 -17.90 40.50
N HIS A 108 -9.15 -18.98 39.74
CA HIS A 108 -10.00 -20.16 39.84
C HIS A 108 -9.20 -21.45 39.91
N ASN A 109 -9.75 -22.44 40.61
CA ASN A 109 -9.15 -23.76 40.75
C ASN A 109 -9.40 -24.59 39.48
N LYS A 110 -8.35 -25.18 38.91
CA LYS A 110 -8.40 -26.02 37.68
C LYS A 110 -9.17 -27.33 37.88
N ILE A 111 -9.25 -27.82 39.12
CA ILE A 111 -9.87 -29.10 39.48
C ILE A 111 -11.34 -28.89 39.89
N SER A 112 -11.61 -27.98 40.84
CA SER A 112 -12.97 -27.77 41.37
C SER A 112 -13.77 -26.67 40.66
N GLY A 113 -13.11 -25.80 39.88
CA GLY A 113 -13.75 -24.62 39.29
C GLY A 113 -14.07 -23.50 40.29
N GLN A 114 -13.73 -23.66 41.57
CA GLN A 114 -13.97 -22.64 42.59
C GLN A 114 -13.22 -21.35 42.30
N LYS A 115 -13.86 -20.20 42.50
CA LYS A 115 -13.30 -18.87 42.27
C LYS A 115 -12.97 -18.16 43.58
N LEU A 116 -11.82 -17.50 43.64
CA LEU A 116 -11.39 -16.70 44.78
C LEU A 116 -10.90 -15.32 44.34
N ASN A 117 -10.99 -14.36 45.26
CA ASN A 117 -10.47 -13.02 45.09
C ASN A 117 -9.29 -12.80 46.05
N VAL A 118 -8.11 -12.54 45.50
CA VAL A 118 -6.87 -12.44 46.28
C VAL A 118 -6.24 -11.06 46.19
N GLY A 119 -5.68 -10.61 47.31
CA GLY A 119 -4.99 -9.32 47.38
C GLY A 119 -3.61 -9.35 46.74
N SER A 120 -3.02 -8.17 46.59
CA SER A 120 -1.72 -7.96 45.93
C SER A 120 -0.54 -8.68 46.59
N THR A 121 -0.62 -9.02 47.88
CA THR A 121 0.40 -9.85 48.56
C THR A 121 0.16 -11.33 48.33
N CYS A 122 -1.10 -11.78 48.36
CA CYS A 122 -1.45 -13.19 48.25
C CYS A 122 -1.33 -13.71 46.81
N ILE A 123 -1.49 -12.84 45.80
CA ILE A 123 -1.29 -13.25 44.41
C ILE A 123 0.12 -13.81 44.15
N ASN A 124 1.12 -13.35 44.91
CA ASN A 124 2.51 -13.82 44.78
C ASN A 124 2.67 -15.32 45.07
N TYR A 125 1.76 -15.94 45.83
CA TYR A 125 1.77 -17.39 46.06
C TYR A 125 1.42 -18.20 44.80
N PHE A 126 0.88 -17.56 43.76
CA PHE A 126 0.41 -18.20 42.54
C PHE A 126 1.24 -17.81 41.31
N LEU A 127 2.26 -16.94 41.46
CA LEU A 127 3.12 -16.44 40.39
C LEU A 127 4.28 -17.40 40.08
N ILE A 128 3.99 -18.64 39.67
CA ILE A 128 5.02 -19.57 39.16
C ILE A 128 4.68 -19.93 37.71
N ASP A 129 5.40 -19.27 36.80
CA ASP A 129 5.63 -19.46 35.34
C ASP A 129 4.48 -19.83 34.36
N SER A 130 3.37 -20.41 34.80
CA SER A 130 2.29 -20.89 33.92
C SER A 130 0.95 -20.14 34.08
N MET A 131 0.80 -19.31 35.11
CA MET A 131 -0.52 -18.74 35.48
C MET A 131 -0.89 -17.42 34.81
N LEU A 132 0.05 -16.76 34.11
CA LEU A 132 -0.10 -15.41 33.55
C LEU A 132 0.46 -15.29 32.13
N ASP A 133 0.58 -16.39 31.38
CA ASP A 133 1.27 -16.43 30.08
C ASP A 133 2.68 -15.81 30.12
N GLY A 134 3.43 -16.03 31.20
CA GLY A 134 4.77 -15.46 31.38
C GLY A 134 4.82 -13.96 31.72
N LYS A 135 3.68 -13.32 32.02
CA LYS A 135 3.62 -11.89 32.40
C LYS A 135 3.90 -11.67 33.88
N THR A 136 4.60 -10.59 34.18
CA THR A 136 4.85 -10.10 35.56
C THR A 136 3.63 -9.36 36.13
N LYS A 137 3.52 -9.31 37.45
CA LYS A 137 2.52 -8.49 38.17
C LYS A 137 2.50 -7.02 37.71
N GLY A 138 3.68 -6.45 37.46
CA GLY A 138 3.81 -5.07 36.98
C GLY A 138 3.30 -4.85 35.55
N GLN A 139 3.33 -5.88 34.69
CA GLN A 139 2.74 -5.83 33.36
C GLN A 139 1.21 -5.90 33.44
N ILE A 140 0.67 -6.81 34.23
CA ILE A 140 -0.79 -6.97 34.42
C ILE A 140 -1.42 -5.69 34.98
N LYS A 141 -0.75 -5.07 35.96
CA LYS A 141 -1.20 -3.79 36.52
C LYS A 141 -1.23 -2.67 35.47
N ARG A 142 -0.23 -2.61 34.60
CA ARG A 142 -0.16 -1.62 33.51
C ARG A 142 -1.27 -1.86 32.49
N GLU A 143 -1.48 -3.10 32.06
CA GLU A 143 -2.55 -3.46 31.12
C GLU A 143 -3.95 -3.14 31.69
N ALA A 144 -4.23 -3.53 32.94
CA ALA A 144 -5.51 -3.25 33.59
C ALA A 144 -5.76 -1.72 33.72
N SER A 145 -4.73 -0.96 34.09
CA SER A 145 -4.84 0.51 34.20
C SER A 145 -5.07 1.16 32.84
N ARG A 146 -4.36 0.69 31.79
CA ARG A 146 -4.52 1.14 30.41
C ARG A 146 -5.96 0.92 29.92
N ILE A 147 -6.54 -0.23 30.23
CA ILE A 147 -7.90 -0.58 29.80
C ILE A 147 -8.97 0.16 30.56
N GLN A 148 -8.76 0.39 31.86
CA GLN A 148 -9.65 1.25 32.63
C GLN A 148 -9.70 2.67 32.02
N ARG A 149 -8.54 3.22 31.65
CA ARG A 149 -8.44 4.51 30.96
C ARG A 149 -9.09 4.49 29.58
N LEU A 150 -8.84 3.45 28.80
CA LEU A 150 -9.51 3.25 27.50
C LEU A 150 -11.03 3.20 27.66
N SER A 151 -11.53 2.48 28.68
CA SER A 151 -12.96 2.38 28.97
C SER A 151 -13.56 3.74 29.32
N VAL A 152 -12.90 4.53 30.18
CA VAL A 152 -13.33 5.91 30.49
C VAL A 152 -13.39 6.76 29.22
N LEU A 153 -12.34 6.71 28.41
CA LEU A 153 -12.25 7.50 27.19
C LEU A 153 -13.31 7.07 26.16
N ASN A 154 -13.52 5.77 25.98
CA ASN A 154 -14.52 5.21 25.06
C ASN A 154 -15.97 5.40 25.53
N GLN A 155 -16.20 5.49 26.85
CA GLN A 155 -17.50 5.88 27.40
C GLN A 155 -17.84 7.33 27.07
N ARG A 156 -16.83 8.21 27.05
CA ARG A 156 -17.01 9.63 26.73
C ARG A 156 -17.09 9.85 25.21
N TYR A 157 -16.21 9.22 24.46
CA TYR A 157 -16.12 9.30 22.99
C TYR A 157 -16.14 7.89 22.39
N PRO A 158 -17.34 7.35 22.10
CA PRO A 158 -17.48 6.02 21.54
C PRO A 158 -16.69 5.85 20.24
N GLY A 159 -15.89 4.79 20.16
CA GLY A 159 -15.14 4.45 18.94
C GLY A 159 -13.84 5.24 18.75
N ILE A 160 -13.41 6.05 19.72
CA ILE A 160 -12.20 6.87 19.60
C ILE A 160 -10.94 6.09 19.21
N GLY A 161 -10.79 4.85 19.68
CA GLY A 161 -9.67 3.99 19.31
C GLY A 161 -9.65 3.68 17.80
N GLU A 162 -10.81 3.44 17.20
CA GLU A 162 -10.96 3.16 15.76
C GLU A 162 -10.76 4.44 14.93
N ILE A 163 -11.28 5.57 15.41
CA ILE A 163 -11.10 6.87 14.76
C ILE A 163 -9.60 7.20 14.66
N ILE A 164 -8.86 7.00 15.75
CA ILE A 164 -7.43 7.29 15.82
C ILE A 164 -6.61 6.30 14.99
N SER A 165 -6.97 5.01 14.99
CA SER A 165 -6.27 4.00 14.17
C SER A 165 -6.47 4.25 12.68
N ASN A 166 -7.67 4.67 12.28
CA ASN A 166 -8.05 4.84 10.87
C ASN A 166 -7.89 6.30 10.39
N TRP A 167 -7.23 7.15 11.18
CA TRP A 167 -7.14 8.59 10.92
C TRP A 167 -6.66 8.90 9.49
N ASN A 168 -5.60 8.23 9.04
CA ASN A 168 -5.03 8.48 7.73
C ASN A 168 -5.80 7.79 6.59
N GLU A 169 -6.64 6.79 6.90
CA GLU A 169 -7.43 6.07 5.91
C GLU A 169 -8.54 6.95 5.31
N GLU A 170 -9.00 7.96 6.06
CA GLU A 170 -9.97 8.95 5.58
C GLU A 170 -9.51 9.66 4.29
N LEU A 171 -8.20 9.91 4.16
CA LEU A 171 -7.62 10.54 2.97
C LEU A 171 -7.76 9.69 1.70
N HIS A 172 -8.01 8.38 1.84
CA HIS A 172 -8.15 7.47 0.71
C HIS A 172 -9.57 7.42 0.14
N LYS A 173 -10.54 8.05 0.79
CA LYS A 173 -11.95 8.05 0.36
C LYS A 173 -12.23 9.04 -0.77
N TYR A 174 -11.40 10.07 -0.94
CA TYR A 174 -11.62 11.12 -1.92
C TYR A 174 -11.21 10.69 -3.34
N GLU A 175 -11.98 11.14 -4.34
CA GLU A 175 -11.75 10.82 -5.75
C GLU A 175 -10.59 11.64 -6.34
N VAL A 176 -10.40 12.84 -5.83
CA VAL A 176 -9.31 13.75 -6.21
C VAL A 176 -8.20 13.74 -5.17
N LEU A 177 -6.99 14.07 -5.61
CA LEU A 177 -5.85 14.29 -4.73
C LEU A 177 -6.11 15.54 -3.89
N ILE A 178 -6.08 15.38 -2.57
CA ILE A 178 -6.10 16.49 -1.62
C ILE A 178 -4.70 17.15 -1.63
N PRO A 179 -4.59 18.46 -1.88
CA PRO A 179 -3.31 19.16 -1.87
C PRO A 179 -2.67 19.17 -0.48
N THR A 180 -1.34 19.29 -0.43
CA THR A 180 -0.55 19.36 0.81
C THR A 180 -1.03 20.48 1.73
N SER A 181 -1.50 21.60 1.18
CA SER A 181 -2.01 22.73 1.97
C SER A 181 -3.23 22.38 2.83
N ILE A 182 -4.00 21.35 2.46
CA ILE A 182 -5.16 20.86 3.20
C ILE A 182 -4.82 19.56 3.94
N GLU A 183 -4.04 18.67 3.33
CA GLU A 183 -3.66 17.36 3.86
C GLU A 183 -2.72 17.47 5.08
N GLU A 184 -1.70 18.32 5.01
CA GLU A 184 -0.62 18.36 6.00
C GLU A 184 -1.09 18.80 7.41
N PRO A 185 -1.92 19.87 7.56
CA PRO A 185 -2.46 20.23 8.87
C PRO A 185 -3.27 19.10 9.53
N TYR A 186 -3.99 18.31 8.72
CA TYR A 186 -4.75 17.16 9.20
C TYR A 186 -3.86 16.01 9.68
N LEU A 187 -2.78 15.73 8.94
CA LEU A 187 -1.80 14.71 9.31
C LEU A 187 -1.05 15.08 10.59
N GLN A 188 -0.63 16.34 10.72
CA GLN A 188 0.03 16.85 11.92
C GLN A 188 -0.87 16.73 13.16
N LEU A 189 -2.15 17.08 13.02
CA LEU A 189 -3.14 16.86 14.08
C LEU A 189 -3.25 15.38 14.42
N GLY A 190 -3.28 14.49 13.43
CA GLY A 190 -3.35 13.04 13.65
C GLY A 190 -2.16 12.47 14.43
N GLU A 191 -0.94 12.93 14.14
CA GLU A 191 0.26 12.58 14.92
C GLU A 191 0.16 13.06 16.36
N GLU A 192 -0.27 14.31 16.57
CA GLU A 192 -0.47 14.88 17.91
C GLU A 192 -1.50 14.07 18.71
N VAL A 193 -2.66 13.78 18.11
CA VAL A 193 -3.73 12.99 18.72
C VAL A 193 -3.24 11.59 19.09
N ARG A 194 -2.51 10.92 18.20
CA ARG A 194 -1.96 9.58 18.45
C ARG A 194 -0.99 9.60 19.64
N GLN A 195 -0.13 10.61 19.71
CA GLN A 195 0.80 10.77 20.83
C GLN A 195 0.06 11.03 22.15
N GLN A 196 -0.90 11.95 22.18
CA GLN A 196 -1.68 12.25 23.39
C GLN A 196 -2.54 11.06 23.83
N TYR A 197 -3.13 10.33 22.89
CA TYR A 197 -3.89 9.12 23.15
C TYR A 197 -3.03 8.05 23.83
N GLU A 198 -1.86 7.73 23.27
CA GLU A 198 -0.95 6.75 23.86
C GLU A 198 -0.41 7.21 25.22
N ASP A 199 -0.09 8.49 25.36
CA ASP A 199 0.36 9.07 26.62
C ASP A 199 -0.70 8.99 27.72
N TYR A 200 -1.96 9.28 27.38
CA TYR A 200 -3.09 9.17 28.29
C TYR A 200 -3.27 7.73 28.76
N LEU A 201 -3.27 6.79 27.82
CA LEU A 201 -3.38 5.36 28.06
C LEU A 201 -2.22 4.81 28.91
N ASN A 202 -1.02 5.38 28.76
CA ASN A 202 0.18 5.00 29.52
C ASN A 202 0.28 5.66 30.90
N GLY A 203 -0.68 6.48 31.29
CA GLY A 203 -0.76 7.00 32.65
C GLY A 203 -0.47 8.47 32.81
N LYS A 204 -0.09 9.19 31.73
CA LYS A 204 0.17 10.63 31.81
C LYS A 204 -1.11 11.40 32.14
N GLU A 205 -0.93 12.57 32.73
CA GLU A 205 -2.02 13.46 33.11
C GLU A 205 -2.43 14.29 31.89
N ILE A 206 -3.44 13.79 31.18
CA ILE A 206 -4.02 14.41 30.01
C ILE A 206 -5.53 14.52 30.27
N SER A 207 -6.09 15.70 30.02
CA SER A 207 -7.53 15.93 30.18
C SER A 207 -8.31 15.12 29.15
N VAL A 208 -9.38 14.45 29.58
CA VAL A 208 -10.29 13.74 28.68
C VAL A 208 -11.00 14.71 27.74
N ASP A 209 -11.25 15.95 28.19
CA ASP A 209 -11.94 16.97 27.39
C ASP A 209 -11.10 17.46 26.20
N LEU A 210 -9.76 17.31 26.26
CA LEU A 210 -8.88 17.65 25.14
C LEU A 210 -9.21 16.86 23.86
N PHE A 211 -9.70 15.63 24.00
CA PHE A 211 -10.08 14.80 22.86
C PHE A 211 -11.33 15.31 22.15
N GLU A 212 -12.20 16.08 22.81
CA GLU A 212 -13.36 16.73 22.17
C GLU A 212 -12.87 17.74 21.13
N GLU A 213 -11.94 18.62 21.51
CA GLU A 213 -11.35 19.62 20.60
C GLU A 213 -10.65 18.96 19.40
N TYR A 214 -9.96 17.85 19.63
CA TYR A 214 -9.30 17.10 18.57
C TYR A 214 -10.29 16.49 17.58
N LEU A 215 -11.38 15.90 18.07
CA LEU A 215 -12.42 15.33 17.22
C LEU A 215 -13.19 16.42 16.46
N GLU A 216 -13.46 17.57 17.08
CA GLU A 216 -14.08 18.71 16.41
C GLU A 216 -13.20 19.24 15.27
N LYS A 217 -11.90 19.42 15.51
CA LYS A 217 -10.94 19.83 14.48
C LYS A 217 -10.84 18.80 13.36
N GLN A 218 -10.83 17.51 13.69
CA GLN A 218 -10.86 16.44 12.71
C GLN A 218 -12.06 16.58 11.78
N GLN A 219 -13.27 16.73 12.34
CA GLN A 219 -14.50 16.89 11.58
C GLN A 219 -14.45 18.14 10.69
N GLN A 220 -13.83 19.23 11.17
CA GLN A 220 -13.64 20.42 10.35
C GLN A 220 -12.73 20.14 9.14
N PHE A 221 -11.58 19.50 9.35
CA PHE A 221 -10.69 19.14 8.24
C PHE A 221 -11.34 18.19 7.23
N LEU A 222 -12.11 17.21 7.71
CA LEU A 222 -12.83 16.29 6.82
C LEU A 222 -13.86 17.04 5.97
N ARG A 223 -14.62 17.98 6.56
CA ARG A 223 -15.52 18.85 5.79
C ARG A 223 -14.78 19.69 4.75
N ASP A 224 -13.62 20.24 5.11
CA ASP A 224 -12.83 21.06 4.18
C ASP A 224 -12.31 20.21 3.00
N MET A 225 -11.88 18.98 3.26
CA MET A 225 -11.46 18.03 2.22
C MET A 225 -12.64 17.56 1.35
N GLU A 226 -13.80 17.29 1.94
CA GLU A 226 -15.02 16.93 1.21
C GLU A 226 -15.47 18.07 0.29
N ASN A 227 -15.50 19.30 0.80
CA ASN A 227 -15.80 20.49 0.03
C ASN A 227 -14.81 20.68 -1.13
N TYR A 228 -13.51 20.48 -0.89
CA TYR A 228 -12.50 20.53 -1.94
C TYR A 228 -12.74 19.45 -3.00
N ASN A 229 -13.01 18.20 -2.59
CA ASN A 229 -13.29 17.10 -3.49
C ASN A 229 -14.50 17.41 -4.37
N ASP A 230 -15.59 17.90 -3.77
CA ASP A 230 -16.84 18.17 -4.46
C ASP A 230 -16.78 19.37 -5.40
N ALA A 231 -16.00 20.40 -5.06
CA ALA A 231 -15.81 21.56 -5.92
C ALA A 231 -14.95 21.26 -7.17
N HIS A 232 -14.08 20.24 -7.09
CA HIS A 232 -13.09 19.97 -8.13
C HIS A 232 -13.27 18.64 -8.84
N LYS A 233 -14.11 17.74 -8.34
CA LYS A 233 -14.47 16.50 -9.03
C LYS A 233 -15.01 16.81 -10.43
N GLY A 234 -14.52 16.07 -11.42
CA GLY A 234 -14.88 16.27 -12.83
C GLY A 234 -14.15 17.42 -13.53
N ASN A 235 -13.32 18.21 -12.84
CA ASN A 235 -12.44 19.15 -13.52
C ASN A 235 -11.40 18.38 -14.35
N LYS A 236 -11.23 18.78 -15.62
CA LYS A 236 -10.43 18.08 -16.62
C LYS A 236 -8.99 17.78 -16.18
N PHE A 237 -8.35 18.71 -15.47
CA PHE A 237 -6.94 18.58 -15.10
C PHE A 237 -6.73 18.28 -13.62
N VAL A 238 -7.80 18.01 -12.86
CA VAL A 238 -7.65 17.62 -11.46
C VAL A 238 -6.93 16.28 -11.37
N VAL A 239 -6.05 16.15 -10.39
CA VAL A 239 -5.34 14.89 -10.18
C VAL A 239 -6.28 13.91 -9.50
N THR A 240 -6.65 12.85 -10.21
CA THR A 240 -7.57 11.81 -9.70
C THR A 240 -6.82 10.72 -8.94
N ARG A 241 -7.55 9.93 -8.16
CA ARG A 241 -7.01 8.74 -7.49
C ARG A 241 -6.40 7.73 -8.47
N SER A 242 -6.94 7.62 -9.69
CA SER A 242 -6.37 6.79 -10.75
C SER A 242 -4.96 7.24 -11.13
N ILE A 243 -4.74 8.55 -11.27
CA ILE A 243 -3.42 9.13 -11.53
C ILE A 243 -2.46 8.85 -10.36
N VAL A 244 -2.91 9.08 -9.11
CA VAL A 244 -2.10 8.80 -7.90
C VAL A 244 -1.67 7.34 -7.84
N ASN A 245 -2.61 6.41 -8.02
CA ASN A 245 -2.32 4.98 -8.00
C ASN A 245 -1.36 4.57 -9.13
N TRP A 246 -1.51 5.17 -10.32
CA TRP A 246 -0.60 4.94 -11.45
C TRP A 246 0.82 5.45 -11.16
N LEU A 247 0.96 6.65 -10.60
CA LEU A 247 2.25 7.23 -10.19
C LEU A 247 2.95 6.37 -9.12
N ASN A 248 2.21 5.89 -8.13
CA ASN A 248 2.74 4.99 -7.10
C ASN A 248 3.22 3.66 -7.69
N ARG A 249 2.45 3.05 -8.61
CA ARG A 249 2.84 1.80 -9.29
C ARG A 249 4.07 1.96 -10.19
N THR A 250 4.28 3.15 -10.74
CA THR A 250 5.41 3.47 -11.61
C THR A 250 6.58 4.13 -10.86
N SER A 251 6.51 4.21 -9.53
CA SER A 251 7.53 4.80 -8.64
C SER A 251 7.88 6.26 -8.97
N GLN A 252 6.91 7.05 -9.46
CA GLN A 252 7.09 8.45 -9.85
C GLN A 252 6.82 9.43 -8.71
N ASN A 253 7.45 9.21 -7.55
CA ASN A 253 7.18 9.98 -6.33
C ASN A 253 7.45 11.48 -6.49
N THR A 254 8.49 11.87 -7.24
CA THR A 254 8.83 13.29 -7.47
C THR A 254 7.77 14.04 -8.28
N VAL A 255 7.03 13.35 -9.15
CA VAL A 255 5.90 13.95 -9.88
C VAL A 255 4.72 14.08 -8.95
N LEU A 256 4.44 13.07 -8.12
CA LEU A 256 3.36 13.10 -7.15
C LEU A 256 3.52 14.25 -6.14
N GLU A 257 4.72 14.46 -5.58
CA GLU A 257 4.96 15.58 -4.65
C GLU A 257 4.64 16.94 -5.29
N LYS A 258 5.05 17.16 -6.55
CA LYS A 258 4.72 18.41 -7.27
C LYS A 258 3.23 18.55 -7.56
N LEU A 259 2.55 17.44 -7.81
CA LEU A 259 1.10 17.45 -8.00
C LEU A 259 0.37 17.75 -6.69
N LYS A 260 0.90 17.32 -5.54
CA LYS A 260 0.32 17.64 -4.22
C LYS A 260 0.40 19.14 -3.89
N GLU A 261 1.33 19.90 -4.48
CA GLU A 261 1.40 21.36 -4.27
C GLU A 261 0.14 22.09 -4.75
N THR A 262 -0.47 21.62 -5.86
CA THR A 262 -1.58 22.33 -6.51
C THR A 262 -2.87 21.51 -6.60
N GLY A 263 -2.78 20.18 -6.61
CA GLY A 263 -3.89 19.28 -6.91
C GLY A 263 -4.21 19.13 -8.41
N TYR A 264 -3.44 19.78 -9.29
CA TYR A 264 -3.71 19.83 -10.73
C TYR A 264 -2.53 19.37 -11.58
N VAL A 265 -2.86 18.74 -12.70
CA VAL A 265 -1.91 18.48 -13.78
C VAL A 265 -1.60 19.79 -14.49
N THR A 266 -0.35 20.21 -14.43
CA THR A 266 0.15 21.40 -15.16
C THR A 266 0.81 20.99 -16.48
N TYR A 267 0.98 21.95 -17.38
CA TYR A 267 1.68 21.74 -18.65
C TYR A 267 3.05 21.06 -18.49
N SER A 268 3.84 21.48 -17.50
CA SER A 268 5.18 20.92 -17.24
C SER A 268 5.18 19.46 -16.75
N LEU A 269 4.07 19.01 -16.17
CA LEU A 269 3.92 17.67 -15.58
C LEU A 269 3.13 16.72 -16.49
N ALA A 270 2.25 17.25 -17.35
CA ALA A 270 1.40 16.46 -18.24
C ALA A 270 2.18 15.42 -19.07
N PRO A 271 3.36 15.72 -19.67
CA PRO A 271 4.12 14.72 -20.43
C PRO A 271 4.58 13.50 -19.61
N LYS A 272 4.62 13.62 -18.27
CA LYS A 272 5.06 12.55 -17.35
C LYS A 272 3.90 11.68 -16.87
N ILE A 273 2.66 12.09 -17.12
CA ILE A 273 1.45 11.40 -16.66
C ILE A 273 0.86 10.64 -17.85
N LEU A 274 1.20 9.36 -17.94
CA LEU A 274 0.79 8.46 -19.03
C LEU A 274 -0.32 7.49 -18.59
N GLU A 275 -1.10 7.89 -17.58
CA GLU A 275 -2.26 7.15 -17.11
C GLU A 275 -3.34 7.17 -18.21
N GLN A 276 -3.85 6.00 -18.57
CA GLN A 276 -4.63 5.82 -19.79
C GLN A 276 -5.94 6.62 -19.79
N ARG A 277 -6.69 6.63 -18.67
CA ARG A 277 -7.96 7.37 -18.59
C ARG A 277 -7.75 8.88 -18.72
N PHE A 278 -6.69 9.39 -18.09
CA PHE A 278 -6.28 10.77 -18.26
C PHE A 278 -5.96 11.07 -19.73
N ILE A 279 -5.13 10.27 -20.39
CA ILE A 279 -4.78 10.47 -21.81
C ILE A 279 -6.02 10.45 -22.72
N GLU A 280 -6.91 9.48 -22.53
CA GLU A 280 -8.16 9.38 -23.29
C GLU A 280 -9.06 10.59 -23.07
N SER A 281 -9.12 11.12 -21.84
CA SER A 281 -9.91 12.31 -21.53
C SER A 281 -9.44 13.57 -22.28
N LEU A 282 -8.19 13.61 -22.75
CA LEU A 282 -7.64 14.74 -23.51
C LEU A 282 -8.01 14.70 -24.99
N ILE A 283 -8.30 13.51 -25.55
CA ILE A 283 -8.50 13.29 -26.99
C ILE A 283 -9.55 14.23 -27.60
N PRO A 284 -10.75 14.44 -26.99
CA PRO A 284 -11.76 15.31 -27.59
C PRO A 284 -11.27 16.74 -27.82
N GLU A 285 -10.47 17.29 -26.92
CA GLU A 285 -9.94 18.64 -27.06
C GLU A 285 -8.72 18.69 -27.98
N ILE A 286 -7.86 17.67 -27.93
CA ILE A 286 -6.78 17.54 -28.90
C ILE A 286 -7.35 17.51 -30.33
N ASN A 287 -8.42 16.75 -30.56
CA ASN A 287 -9.07 16.68 -31.87
C ASN A 287 -9.63 18.03 -32.33
N LYS A 288 -10.13 18.88 -31.41
CA LYS A 288 -10.49 20.27 -31.75
C LYS A 288 -9.28 21.07 -32.23
N HIS A 289 -8.10 20.83 -31.66
CA HIS A 289 -6.86 21.51 -32.05
C HIS A 289 -6.25 20.98 -33.35
N LEU A 290 -6.51 19.71 -33.69
CA LEU A 290 -6.05 19.08 -34.93
C LEU A 290 -7.00 19.30 -36.11
N ALA A 291 -8.28 19.60 -35.85
CA ALA A 291 -9.28 19.84 -36.90
C ALA A 291 -8.87 20.88 -37.96
N PRO A 292 -8.23 22.03 -37.63
CA PRO A 292 -7.80 23.01 -38.65
C PRO A 292 -6.79 22.49 -39.67
N ILE A 293 -6.10 21.39 -39.36
CA ILE A 293 -5.13 20.74 -40.26
C ILE A 293 -5.66 19.42 -40.83
N ASN A 294 -6.97 19.17 -40.71
CA ASN A 294 -7.66 17.95 -41.15
C ASN A 294 -7.08 16.64 -40.57
N ALA A 295 -6.50 16.72 -39.37
CA ALA A 295 -5.99 15.57 -38.65
C ALA A 295 -6.88 15.21 -37.46
N VAL A 296 -6.91 13.94 -37.10
CA VAL A 296 -7.72 13.43 -35.98
C VAL A 296 -7.02 12.25 -35.29
N ILE A 297 -7.04 12.23 -33.96
CA ILE A 297 -6.69 11.04 -33.18
C ILE A 297 -7.88 10.07 -33.27
N ILE A 298 -7.62 8.89 -33.81
CA ILE A 298 -8.62 7.82 -33.97
C ILE A 298 -8.51 6.74 -32.88
N GLY A 299 -7.47 6.78 -32.07
CA GLY A 299 -7.27 5.85 -30.97
C GLY A 299 -5.92 6.02 -30.31
N THR A 300 -5.58 5.05 -29.48
CA THR A 300 -4.36 5.01 -28.68
C THR A 300 -3.74 3.63 -28.73
N ASP A 301 -2.41 3.59 -28.63
CA ASP A 301 -1.64 2.35 -28.48
C ASP A 301 -1.01 2.36 -27.08
N GLU A 302 -1.49 1.44 -26.23
CA GLU A 302 -1.04 1.32 -24.85
C GLU A 302 0.37 0.75 -24.72
N ASP A 303 0.83 -0.08 -25.67
CA ASP A 303 2.15 -0.71 -25.60
C ASP A 303 3.23 0.31 -25.92
N THR A 304 3.01 1.13 -26.96
CA THR A 304 3.96 2.19 -27.35
C THR A 304 3.71 3.52 -26.64
N LYS A 305 2.62 3.65 -25.88
CA LYS A 305 2.16 4.89 -25.23
C LYS A 305 2.03 6.04 -26.23
N SER A 306 1.27 5.81 -27.29
CA SER A 306 1.17 6.71 -28.44
C SER A 306 -0.26 6.97 -28.89
N PHE A 307 -0.51 8.20 -29.34
CA PHE A 307 -1.72 8.55 -30.08
C PHE A 307 -1.62 8.00 -31.50
N ILE A 308 -2.71 7.41 -31.99
CA ILE A 308 -2.85 7.03 -33.40
C ILE A 308 -3.59 8.15 -34.12
N ILE A 309 -2.84 8.88 -34.94
CA ILE A 309 -3.29 10.06 -35.67
C ILE A 309 -3.53 9.68 -37.13
N LYS A 310 -4.73 9.98 -37.62
CA LYS A 310 -5.06 9.97 -39.04
C LYS A 310 -4.94 11.41 -39.57
N PRO A 311 -3.92 11.72 -40.40
CA PRO A 311 -3.64 13.09 -40.84
C PRO A 311 -4.46 13.53 -42.07
N PHE A 312 -5.17 12.61 -42.73
CA PHE A 312 -5.97 12.88 -43.92
C PHE A 312 -7.29 12.14 -43.87
N GLU A 313 -8.38 12.76 -44.30
CA GLU A 313 -9.70 12.13 -44.35
C GLU A 313 -9.78 11.02 -45.42
N ASN A 314 -9.24 11.31 -46.62
CA ASN A 314 -9.37 10.48 -47.82
C ASN A 314 -8.26 9.40 -47.98
N LEU A 315 -7.27 9.37 -47.09
CA LEU A 315 -6.19 8.39 -47.13
C LEU A 315 -6.14 7.67 -45.79
N ASP A 316 -6.09 6.34 -45.80
CA ASP A 316 -5.97 5.54 -44.57
C ASP A 316 -4.51 5.44 -44.10
N VAL A 317 -3.86 6.59 -43.95
CA VAL A 317 -2.52 6.70 -43.36
C VAL A 317 -2.67 6.93 -41.87
N LYS A 318 -2.01 6.12 -41.05
CA LYS A 318 -1.99 6.23 -39.60
C LYS A 318 -0.57 6.49 -39.12
N LEU A 319 -0.45 7.46 -38.23
CA LEU A 319 0.80 7.86 -37.60
C LEU A 319 0.72 7.59 -36.10
N SER A 320 1.79 7.08 -35.51
CA SER A 320 1.91 6.85 -34.08
C SER A 320 2.78 7.94 -33.44
N LEU A 321 2.20 8.75 -32.56
CA LEU A 321 2.88 9.85 -31.86
C LEU A 321 2.82 9.64 -30.35
N LYS A 322 3.98 9.43 -29.72
CA LYS A 322 4.08 9.24 -28.27
C LYS A 322 3.37 10.34 -27.48
N TYR A 323 2.60 9.95 -26.46
CA TYR A 323 1.87 10.86 -25.58
C TYR A 323 2.77 11.96 -25.02
N GLU A 324 3.91 11.56 -24.45
CA GLU A 324 4.92 12.45 -23.86
C GLU A 324 5.35 13.52 -24.88
N LYS A 325 5.70 13.11 -26.10
CA LYS A 325 6.14 14.04 -27.16
C LYS A 325 5.03 14.99 -27.58
N TYR A 326 3.80 14.49 -27.72
CA TYR A 326 2.67 15.34 -28.07
C TYR A 326 2.43 16.40 -26.99
N LEU A 327 2.33 15.98 -25.73
CA LEU A 327 2.08 16.86 -24.61
C LEU A 327 3.23 17.85 -24.39
N ASP A 328 4.48 17.45 -24.60
CA ASP A 328 5.64 18.33 -24.45
C ASP A 328 5.73 19.42 -25.53
N ILE A 329 5.30 19.14 -26.77
CA ILE A 329 5.44 20.08 -27.90
C ILE A 329 4.15 20.86 -28.19
N PHE A 330 2.99 20.20 -28.06
CA PHE A 330 1.68 20.76 -28.43
C PHE A 330 0.75 20.93 -27.23
N GLY A 331 1.12 20.43 -26.04
CA GLY A 331 0.31 20.54 -24.83
C GLY A 331 0.04 21.98 -24.42
N TRP A 332 0.88 22.94 -24.81
CA TRP A 332 0.67 24.36 -24.53
C TRP A 332 -0.73 24.84 -24.91
N LYS A 333 -1.31 24.28 -25.98
CA LYS A 333 -2.65 24.65 -26.44
C LYS A 333 -3.75 24.14 -25.50
N LEU A 334 -3.56 22.99 -24.84
CA LEU A 334 -4.48 22.43 -23.85
C LEU A 334 -4.47 23.22 -22.54
N PHE A 335 -3.30 23.76 -22.17
CA PHE A 335 -3.09 24.43 -20.89
C PHE A 335 -3.09 25.98 -20.99
N GLY A 336 -3.24 26.54 -22.18
CA GLY A 336 -3.22 28.00 -22.40
C GLY A 336 -1.84 28.65 -22.25
N GLU A 337 -0.78 27.87 -22.46
CA GLU A 337 0.61 28.30 -22.29
C GLU A 337 1.20 28.90 -23.59
N PRO A 338 2.35 29.61 -23.52
CA PRO A 338 3.04 30.11 -24.70
C PRO A 338 3.37 29.00 -25.71
N GLN A 339 3.21 29.32 -27.00
CA GLN A 339 3.44 28.37 -28.08
C GLN A 339 4.90 27.89 -28.12
N LYS A 340 5.09 26.58 -27.94
CA LYS A 340 6.39 25.90 -28.09
C LYS A 340 6.59 25.30 -29.48
N GLY A 341 5.52 24.75 -30.08
CA GLY A 341 5.55 24.17 -31.41
C GLY A 341 4.24 24.43 -32.16
N ALA A 342 4.36 24.76 -33.45
CA ALA A 342 3.19 24.96 -34.31
C ALA A 342 2.49 23.63 -34.60
N ILE A 343 1.16 23.58 -34.44
CA ILE A 343 0.34 22.42 -34.78
C ILE A 343 0.10 22.44 -36.30
N ILE A 344 1.03 21.86 -37.05
CA ILE A 344 0.97 21.74 -38.52
C ILE A 344 1.31 20.29 -38.93
N LEU A 345 0.77 19.84 -40.07
CA LEU A 345 0.97 18.47 -40.56
C LEU A 345 2.45 18.08 -40.63
N TYR A 346 3.32 18.98 -41.10
CA TYR A 346 4.75 18.71 -41.16
C TYR A 346 5.33 18.30 -39.79
N ASN A 347 4.99 19.02 -38.73
CA ASN A 347 5.49 18.72 -37.37
C ASN A 347 4.90 17.41 -36.84
N ILE A 348 3.63 17.11 -37.15
CA ILE A 348 3.02 15.82 -36.81
C ILE A 348 3.78 14.68 -37.50
N PHE A 349 4.03 14.78 -38.81
CA PHE A 349 4.80 13.78 -39.54
C PHE A 349 6.22 13.63 -39.00
N TYR A 350 6.90 14.74 -38.72
CA TYR A 350 8.27 14.74 -38.21
C TYR A 350 8.41 14.07 -36.84
N LEU A 351 7.45 14.29 -35.93
CA LEU A 351 7.52 13.75 -34.56
C LEU A 351 6.97 12.33 -34.44
N SER A 352 6.08 11.91 -35.34
CA SER A 352 5.42 10.61 -35.31
C SER A 352 6.26 9.52 -35.95
N ARG A 353 5.84 8.26 -35.81
CA ARG A 353 6.25 7.10 -36.63
C ARG A 353 5.10 6.64 -37.49
N VAL A 354 5.37 5.85 -38.53
CA VAL A 354 4.29 5.18 -39.28
C VAL A 354 3.72 4.06 -38.42
N ALA A 355 2.39 4.04 -38.24
CA ALA A 355 1.74 3.18 -37.25
C ALA A 355 1.70 1.70 -37.64
N ASP A 356 1.48 1.41 -38.93
CA ASP A 356 1.31 0.06 -39.44
C ASP A 356 1.85 -0.10 -40.87
N ASP A 357 1.92 -1.35 -41.33
CA ASP A 357 2.46 -1.71 -42.65
C ASP A 357 1.57 -1.20 -43.79
N ASP A 358 0.24 -1.16 -43.61
CA ASP A 358 -0.69 -0.64 -44.62
C ASP A 358 -0.45 0.85 -44.88
N SER A 359 -0.32 1.64 -43.81
CA SER A 359 0.05 3.06 -43.86
C SER A 359 1.39 3.25 -44.54
N ARG A 360 2.34 2.37 -44.26
CA ARG A 360 3.68 2.39 -44.89
C ARG A 360 3.60 2.15 -46.38
N LEU A 361 2.84 1.13 -46.82
CA LEU A 361 2.64 0.86 -48.24
C LEU A 361 1.97 2.04 -48.96
N ILE A 362 0.98 2.69 -48.35
CA ILE A 362 0.35 3.90 -48.91
C ILE A 362 1.39 5.02 -49.08
N ILE A 363 2.20 5.29 -48.06
CA ILE A 363 3.27 6.30 -48.12
C ILE A 363 4.27 5.98 -49.24
N LEU A 364 4.71 4.73 -49.33
CA LEU A 364 5.68 4.29 -50.35
C LEU A 364 5.09 4.38 -51.77
N ARG A 365 3.80 4.09 -51.96
CA ARG A 365 3.10 4.28 -53.24
C ARG A 365 3.07 5.74 -53.65
N GLU A 366 2.77 6.66 -52.73
CA GLU A 366 2.80 8.10 -53.00
C GLU A 366 4.22 8.62 -53.31
N LEU A 367 5.24 8.14 -52.59
CA LEU A 367 6.64 8.45 -52.91
C LEU A 367 7.04 7.92 -54.29
N SER A 368 6.66 6.69 -54.63
CA SER A 368 6.99 6.06 -55.91
C SER A 368 6.37 6.82 -57.09
N LYS A 369 5.13 7.32 -56.95
CA LYS A 369 4.50 8.20 -57.94
C LYS A 369 5.35 9.45 -58.18
N LYS A 370 5.84 10.09 -57.11
CA LYS A 370 6.68 11.31 -57.23
C LYS A 370 8.05 11.02 -57.84
N LEU A 371 8.69 9.92 -57.46
CA LEU A 371 10.00 9.50 -57.99
C LEU A 371 9.99 9.20 -59.49
N SER A 372 8.84 8.82 -60.05
CA SER A 372 8.71 8.59 -61.49
C SER A 372 9.13 9.81 -62.32
N SER A 373 8.94 11.02 -61.80
CA SER A 373 9.35 12.28 -62.45
C SER A 373 10.87 12.41 -62.63
N VAL A 374 11.67 11.73 -61.80
CA VAL A 374 13.15 11.78 -61.83
C VAL A 374 13.77 10.48 -62.34
N ASN A 375 13.00 9.66 -63.07
CA ASN A 375 13.43 8.35 -63.60
C ASN A 375 13.83 7.33 -62.53
N MET A 376 13.31 7.49 -61.31
CA MET A 376 13.50 6.54 -60.23
C MET A 376 12.16 5.88 -59.88
N HIS A 377 12.21 4.67 -59.32
CA HIS A 377 11.03 4.05 -58.72
C HIS A 377 11.40 3.17 -57.55
N LEU A 378 10.41 2.91 -56.68
CA LEU A 378 10.57 2.03 -55.54
C LEU A 378 9.99 0.65 -55.86
N ARG A 379 10.68 -0.44 -55.45
CA ARG A 379 10.08 -1.78 -55.39
C ARG A 379 10.00 -2.21 -53.93
N PHE A 380 8.78 -2.47 -53.50
CA PHE A 380 8.43 -2.85 -52.13
C PHE A 380 7.22 -3.80 -52.10
N GLU A 381 6.78 -4.27 -53.28
CA GLU A 381 5.66 -5.19 -53.49
C GLU A 381 6.08 -6.21 -54.57
N GLY A 382 5.53 -7.42 -54.52
CA GLY A 382 5.74 -8.47 -55.52
C GLY A 382 6.05 -9.83 -54.92
N LYS A 383 6.77 -10.68 -55.68
CA LYS A 383 7.11 -12.05 -55.25
C LYS A 383 8.14 -12.14 -54.12
N TYR A 384 8.86 -11.05 -53.86
CA TYR A 384 9.84 -10.97 -52.78
C TYR A 384 9.18 -10.34 -51.56
N ASP A 385 9.40 -10.93 -50.38
CA ASP A 385 8.78 -10.49 -49.13
C ASP A 385 9.51 -9.28 -48.53
N TYR A 386 9.35 -8.12 -49.15
CA TYR A 386 9.98 -6.86 -48.72
C TYR A 386 9.66 -6.48 -47.27
N LEU A 387 8.42 -6.73 -46.82
CA LEU A 387 8.00 -6.44 -45.45
C LEU A 387 8.68 -7.38 -44.46
N GLY A 388 8.65 -8.70 -44.71
CA GLY A 388 9.29 -9.69 -43.85
C GLY A 388 10.80 -9.52 -43.72
N TYR A 389 11.46 -9.10 -44.80
CA TYR A 389 12.91 -8.81 -44.78
C TYR A 389 13.24 -7.36 -44.38
N ASN A 390 12.25 -6.48 -44.18
CA ASN A 390 12.45 -5.04 -43.93
C ASN A 390 13.37 -4.39 -44.99
N GLU A 391 13.16 -4.72 -46.25
CA GLU A 391 13.95 -4.23 -47.38
C GLU A 391 13.10 -3.40 -48.35
N ILE A 392 13.72 -2.40 -48.97
CA ILE A 392 13.13 -1.67 -50.09
C ILE A 392 14.19 -1.45 -51.17
N ASP A 393 13.78 -1.62 -52.42
CA ASP A 393 14.64 -1.35 -53.57
C ASP A 393 14.35 0.05 -54.12
N ILE A 394 15.39 0.86 -54.22
CA ILE A 394 15.36 2.12 -54.95
C ILE A 394 16.06 1.89 -56.28
N VAL A 395 15.36 2.14 -57.38
CA VAL A 395 15.79 1.79 -58.73
C VAL A 395 15.97 3.05 -59.55
N ASP A 396 17.15 3.22 -60.13
CA ASP A 396 17.38 4.21 -61.19
C ASP A 396 17.18 3.55 -62.56
N ARG A 397 16.15 3.98 -63.28
CA ARG A 397 15.79 3.43 -64.60
C ARG A 397 16.79 3.79 -65.69
N LYS A 398 17.57 4.86 -65.52
CA LYS A 398 18.56 5.29 -66.53
C LYS A 398 19.78 4.39 -66.54
N THR A 399 20.22 3.97 -65.36
CA THR A 399 21.45 3.19 -65.17
C THR A 399 21.19 1.70 -64.94
N ASP A 400 19.92 1.29 -64.79
CA ASP A 400 19.51 -0.06 -64.35
C ASP A 400 20.21 -0.50 -63.05
N THR A 401 20.46 0.47 -62.16
CA THR A 401 21.06 0.23 -60.85
C THR A 401 20.01 0.23 -59.75
N VAL A 402 20.21 -0.66 -58.79
CA VAL A 402 19.32 -0.89 -57.66
C VAL A 402 20.11 -0.75 -56.37
N MET A 403 19.58 0.05 -55.45
CA MET A 403 20.06 0.16 -54.08
C MET A 403 19.03 -0.48 -53.16
N VAL A 404 19.48 -1.44 -52.35
CA VAL A 404 18.65 -2.06 -51.30
C VAL A 404 18.92 -1.32 -49.99
N THR A 405 17.88 -0.87 -49.32
CA THR A 405 17.98 -0.24 -48.00
C THR A 405 16.89 -0.76 -47.07
N LYS A 406 16.95 -0.39 -45.79
CA LYS A 406 15.96 -0.79 -44.80
C LYS A 406 14.66 -0.02 -45.01
N LEU A 407 13.57 -0.77 -45.19
CA LEU A 407 12.26 -0.24 -45.52
C LEU A 407 11.70 0.70 -44.43
N ASN A 408 11.84 0.31 -43.16
CA ASN A 408 11.38 1.12 -42.03
C ASN A 408 12.15 2.44 -41.92
N GLU A 409 13.48 2.38 -41.93
CA GLU A 409 14.34 3.58 -41.82
C GLU A 409 14.08 4.54 -42.99
N PHE A 410 14.04 4.02 -44.22
CA PHE A 410 13.75 4.82 -45.42
C PHE A 410 12.38 5.50 -45.34
N THR A 411 11.35 4.76 -44.93
CA THR A 411 10.00 5.33 -44.81
C THR A 411 9.98 6.45 -43.77
N GLU A 412 10.59 6.25 -42.60
CA GLU A 412 10.60 7.26 -41.54
C GLU A 412 11.33 8.54 -41.98
N ASP A 413 12.45 8.40 -42.69
CA ASP A 413 13.25 9.53 -43.16
C ASP A 413 12.51 10.34 -44.23
N PHE A 414 11.77 9.70 -45.13
CA PHE A 414 11.23 10.35 -46.34
C PHE A 414 9.70 10.46 -46.41
N LYS A 415 8.93 9.92 -45.46
CA LYS A 415 7.45 9.96 -45.47
C LYS A 415 6.83 11.35 -45.65
N HIS A 416 7.49 12.41 -45.16
CA HIS A 416 7.00 13.78 -45.30
C HIS A 416 6.99 14.25 -46.77
N LEU A 417 7.93 13.75 -47.59
CA LEU A 417 8.01 14.05 -49.02
C LEU A 417 6.86 13.41 -49.81
N ALA A 418 6.24 12.36 -49.28
CA ALA A 418 5.10 11.68 -49.93
C ALA A 418 3.90 12.63 -50.12
N PHE A 419 3.79 13.66 -49.27
CA PHE A 419 2.67 14.59 -49.22
C PHE A 419 3.11 16.05 -49.34
N ASP A 420 4.30 16.31 -49.89
CA ASP A 420 4.87 17.66 -50.08
C ASP A 420 4.91 18.49 -48.79
N LEU A 421 5.18 17.83 -47.65
CA LEU A 421 5.25 18.50 -46.35
C LEU A 421 6.66 19.02 -46.07
N GLY A 422 6.77 20.31 -45.77
CA GLY A 422 8.03 20.99 -45.45
C GLY A 422 8.74 21.56 -46.68
N ASN A 423 10.00 21.97 -46.53
CA ASN A 423 10.76 22.67 -47.58
C ASN A 423 11.65 21.73 -48.42
N LYS A 424 11.64 20.45 -48.10
CA LYS A 424 12.50 19.44 -48.73
C LYS A 424 11.80 18.87 -49.96
N SER A 425 12.57 18.51 -50.97
CA SER A 425 12.05 18.01 -52.25
C SER A 425 12.43 16.55 -52.50
N ILE A 426 11.81 15.94 -53.51
CA ILE A 426 12.11 14.55 -53.90
C ILE A 426 13.58 14.34 -54.31
N SER A 427 14.32 15.42 -54.62
CA SER A 427 15.76 15.37 -54.90
C SER A 427 16.58 14.85 -53.71
N GLU A 428 16.06 14.91 -52.48
CA GLU A 428 16.74 14.33 -51.31
C GLU A 428 16.89 12.81 -51.42
N ILE A 429 15.90 12.12 -51.99
CA ILE A 429 15.98 10.67 -52.23
C ILE A 429 17.01 10.37 -53.32
N VAL A 430 17.11 11.23 -54.34
CA VAL A 430 18.15 11.13 -55.39
C VAL A 430 19.55 11.29 -54.78
N ASN A 431 19.72 12.29 -53.92
CA ASN A 431 20.99 12.52 -53.21
C ASN A 431 21.33 11.36 -52.27
N TYR A 432 20.34 10.83 -51.55
CA TYR A 432 20.48 9.64 -50.71
C TYR A 432 20.92 8.43 -51.54
N PHE A 433 20.27 8.17 -52.68
CA PHE A 433 20.67 7.09 -53.58
C PHE A 433 22.11 7.25 -54.11
N ASN A 434 22.58 8.48 -54.30
CA ASN A 434 23.90 8.76 -54.88
C ASN A 434 25.06 8.79 -53.88
N ARG A 435 24.81 8.58 -52.58
CA ARG A 435 25.90 8.59 -51.61
C ARG A 435 26.85 7.39 -51.81
N PRO A 436 28.18 7.61 -51.73
CA PRO A 436 29.19 6.60 -52.07
C PRO A 436 29.19 5.38 -51.13
N GLU A 437 28.69 5.53 -49.90
CA GLU A 437 28.59 4.45 -48.91
C GLU A 437 27.55 3.38 -49.28
N HIS A 438 26.60 3.68 -50.17
CA HIS A 438 25.54 2.75 -50.52
C HIS A 438 25.97 1.78 -51.61
N LYS A 439 25.89 0.48 -51.29
CA LYS A 439 26.14 -0.57 -52.26
C LYS A 439 25.00 -0.63 -53.28
N LYS A 440 25.37 -0.65 -54.56
CA LYS A 440 24.45 -0.73 -55.70
C LYS A 440 24.70 -2.01 -56.47
N TYR A 441 23.63 -2.53 -57.05
CA TYR A 441 23.63 -3.75 -57.85
C TYR A 441 22.97 -3.47 -59.18
N SER A 442 23.31 -4.21 -60.23
CA SER A 442 22.42 -4.31 -61.39
C SER A 442 21.13 -5.08 -61.00
N THR A 443 20.04 -4.83 -61.72
CA THR A 443 18.78 -5.58 -61.51
C THR A 443 18.97 -7.10 -61.61
N ARG A 444 19.90 -7.55 -62.48
CA ARG A 444 20.21 -8.98 -62.67
C ARG A 444 20.95 -9.57 -61.48
N GLU A 445 22.03 -8.92 -61.02
CA GLU A 445 22.82 -9.40 -59.87
C GLU A 445 21.95 -9.54 -58.62
N LEU A 446 21.07 -8.55 -58.34
CA LEU A 446 20.21 -8.61 -57.17
C LEU A 446 19.20 -9.77 -57.25
N ARG A 447 18.68 -10.07 -58.46
CA ARG A 447 17.79 -11.21 -58.68
C ARG A 447 18.51 -12.53 -58.43
N ASP A 448 19.74 -12.67 -58.92
CA ASP A 448 20.54 -13.88 -58.74
C ASP A 448 20.87 -14.11 -57.26
N ILE A 449 21.23 -13.05 -56.52
CA ILE A 449 21.43 -13.09 -55.06
C ILE A 449 20.16 -13.56 -54.36
N ARG A 450 19.01 -12.91 -54.56
CA ARG A 450 17.77 -13.27 -53.85
C ARG A 450 17.28 -14.67 -54.21
N SER A 451 17.49 -15.11 -55.45
CA SER A 451 17.10 -16.47 -55.89
C SER A 451 17.97 -17.58 -55.32
N SER A 452 19.26 -17.30 -55.06
CA SER A 452 20.18 -18.25 -54.42
C SER A 452 19.96 -18.34 -52.92
N SER A 453 19.65 -17.21 -52.26
CA SER A 453 19.27 -17.17 -50.84
C SER A 453 17.93 -17.86 -50.55
N SER A 454 16.94 -17.79 -51.45
CA SER A 454 15.66 -18.50 -51.29
C SER A 454 15.77 -20.04 -51.42
N LYS A 455 16.84 -20.56 -52.03
CA LYS A 455 17.08 -22.01 -52.18
C LYS A 455 17.81 -22.64 -50.98
N SER A 456 18.38 -21.82 -50.10
CA SER A 456 19.17 -22.28 -48.93
C SER A 456 18.36 -22.28 -47.62
N ALA A 457 17.09 -21.90 -47.66
CA ALA A 457 16.17 -21.85 -46.52
C ALA A 457 15.03 -22.89 -46.60
N VAL A 458 15.18 -23.93 -47.44
CA VAL A 458 14.25 -25.08 -47.55
C VAL A 458 14.84 -26.30 -46.87
#